data_AF-A0A7C4M515-F1
#
_entry.id   AF-A0A7C4M515-F1
#
_cell.length_a   1.000
_cell.length_b   1.000
_cell.length_c   1.000
_cell.angle_alpha   90.00
_cell.angle_beta   90.00
_cell.angle_gamma   90.00
#
_symmetry.space_group_name_H-M   'P 1'
#
loop_
_entity.id
_entity.type
_entity.pdbx_description
1 polymer ?
#
loop_
_entity_poly.entity_id
_entity_poly.type
_entity_poly.pdbx_seq_one_letter_code
_entity_poly.pdbx_strand_id
1 'polypeptide(L)'
;MKSVTMYPKIKRLLLALVITIALLSVIPSIAGKTVLMDLVLILFYMAAAQWWNFMSFHAGMVFLAPQMFMAIGAYTTIVSMLYYDIPFWGAFLLSGGISVLIAAGLSVPLLRMKGMYFAIGSIIAGELFSKVFSVWDYVGGGAGMTLPSRLSLPLPVLYYWALSLALISTIAVYIVYRSKIGYALRAIGSDELAATEFGINVFTFRTLCFILSALFLGFSGSIYIQYTSYIDPFVGFSVLWSITIIFISFVGAHGRIFGPILGSIISVQLTSFTTGFAGLTQLIQGIAILIIIFLFPDGVWGWVSKKLKIPVPF
;
A
#
# COMPACT_ATOMS: atom_id res chain seq x y z
N MET A 1 15.87 8.98 -39.07
CA MET A 1 15.22 7.67 -38.89
C MET A 1 16.23 6.67 -38.32
N LYS A 2 16.22 6.42 -37.01
CA LYS A 2 16.87 5.24 -36.40
C LYS A 2 15.77 4.45 -35.72
N SER A 3 15.37 3.36 -36.37
CA SER A 3 14.38 2.43 -35.84
C SER A 3 14.88 1.86 -34.53
N VAL A 4 14.02 2.03 -33.52
CA VAL A 4 14.26 1.73 -32.13
C VAL A 4 14.32 0.22 -31.95
N THR A 5 15.50 -0.32 -31.66
CA THR A 5 15.68 -1.68 -31.12
C THR A 5 15.19 -1.72 -29.67
N MET A 6 13.88 -1.58 -29.44
CA MET A 6 13.26 -1.58 -28.09
C MET A 6 12.87 -2.98 -27.61
N TYR A 7 12.74 -3.94 -28.52
CA TYR A 7 12.26 -5.30 -28.26
C TYR A 7 13.14 -6.21 -27.38
N PRO A 8 14.49 -6.17 -27.40
CA PRO A 8 15.29 -7.13 -26.62
C PRO A 8 15.35 -6.82 -25.12
N LYS A 9 15.15 -5.56 -24.71
CA LYS A 9 15.13 -5.16 -23.29
C LYS A 9 13.85 -5.61 -22.59
N ILE A 10 12.70 -5.54 -23.27
CA ILE A 10 11.40 -5.94 -22.71
C ILE A 10 11.37 -7.47 -22.50
N LYS A 11 11.85 -8.26 -23.46
CA LYS A 11 11.93 -9.73 -23.30
C LYS A 11 12.82 -10.15 -22.12
N ARG A 12 13.97 -9.50 -21.92
CA ARG A 12 14.85 -9.78 -20.76
C ARG A 12 14.22 -9.38 -19.42
N LEU A 13 13.46 -8.28 -19.40
CA LEU A 13 12.78 -7.80 -18.20
C LEU A 13 11.58 -8.69 -17.83
N LEU A 14 10.83 -9.16 -18.84
CA LEU A 14 9.79 -10.18 -18.67
C LEU A 14 10.36 -11.52 -18.21
N LEU A 15 11.50 -11.94 -18.77
CA LEU A 15 12.19 -13.17 -18.34
C LEU A 15 12.66 -13.07 -16.88
N ALA A 16 13.26 -11.94 -16.49
CA ALA A 16 13.68 -11.70 -15.11
C ALA A 16 12.49 -11.67 -14.14
N LEU A 17 11.37 -11.05 -14.54
CA LEU A 17 10.12 -11.05 -13.78
C LEU A 17 9.59 -12.49 -13.58
N VAL A 18 9.52 -13.28 -14.66
CA VAL A 18 9.06 -14.68 -14.62
C VAL A 18 9.96 -15.53 -13.74
N ILE A 19 11.29 -15.36 -13.83
CA ILE A 19 12.25 -16.08 -12.98
C ILE A 19 12.08 -15.69 -11.51
N THR A 20 11.86 -14.41 -11.22
CA THR A 20 11.64 -13.92 -9.85
C THR A 20 10.33 -14.48 -9.27
N ILE A 21 9.26 -14.49 -10.07
CA ILE A 21 7.97 -15.08 -9.69
C ILE A 21 8.09 -16.58 -9.45
N ALA A 22 8.80 -17.30 -10.32
CA ALA A 22 9.05 -18.73 -10.19
C ALA A 22 9.85 -19.05 -8.92
N LEU A 23 10.90 -18.28 -8.63
CA LEU A 23 11.68 -18.41 -7.40
C LEU A 23 10.83 -18.17 -6.14
N LEU A 24 10.03 -17.10 -6.13
CA LEU A 24 9.15 -16.78 -5.01
C LEU A 24 8.07 -17.85 -4.81
N SER A 25 7.52 -18.41 -5.88
CA SER A 25 6.45 -19.42 -5.82
C SER A 25 6.90 -20.77 -5.24
N VAL A 26 8.20 -21.07 -5.27
CA VAL A 26 8.78 -22.29 -4.68
C VAL A 26 9.01 -22.15 -3.17
N ILE A 27 9.06 -20.93 -2.64
CA ILE A 27 9.41 -20.68 -1.23
C ILE A 27 8.50 -21.43 -0.23
N PRO A 28 7.17 -21.53 -0.43
CA PRO A 28 6.31 -22.25 0.52
C PRO A 28 6.65 -23.72 0.73
N SER A 29 7.32 -24.35 -0.24
CA SER A 29 7.72 -25.76 -0.16
C SER A 29 8.99 -26.01 0.66
N ILE A 30 9.76 -24.95 0.94
CA ILE A 30 11.09 -25.04 1.58
C ILE A 30 11.14 -24.22 2.88
N ALA A 31 10.38 -23.13 2.97
CA ALA A 31 10.43 -22.21 4.09
C ALA A 31 9.67 -22.71 5.33
N GLY A 32 10.26 -22.48 6.50
CA GLY A 32 9.58 -22.69 7.79
C GLY A 32 8.42 -21.70 8.01
N LYS A 33 7.49 -22.07 8.89
CA LYS A 33 6.26 -21.29 9.19
C LYS A 33 6.53 -19.82 9.51
N THR A 34 7.55 -19.53 10.32
CA THR A 34 7.92 -18.16 10.72
C THR A 34 8.36 -17.32 9.52
N VAL A 35 9.23 -17.86 8.67
CA VAL A 35 9.69 -17.17 7.46
C VAL A 35 8.52 -16.90 6.52
N LEU A 36 7.57 -17.83 6.43
CA LEU A 36 6.40 -17.68 5.56
C LEU A 36 5.43 -16.61 6.08
N MET A 37 5.25 -16.49 7.41
CA MET A 37 4.50 -15.39 8.04
C MET A 37 5.14 -14.04 7.72
N ASP A 38 6.45 -13.91 7.88
CA ASP A 38 7.18 -12.67 7.59
C ASP A 38 7.05 -12.28 6.11
N LEU A 39 7.14 -13.27 5.20
CA LEU A 39 6.99 -13.03 3.78
C LEU A 39 5.59 -12.57 3.39
N VAL A 40 4.54 -13.13 3.99
CA VAL A 40 3.16 -12.66 3.80
C VAL A 40 3.07 -11.18 4.19
N LEU A 41 3.64 -10.81 5.34
CA LEU A 41 3.63 -9.45 5.85
C LEU A 41 4.43 -8.49 4.93
N ILE A 42 5.60 -8.93 4.44
CA ILE A 42 6.41 -8.17 3.47
C ILE A 42 5.60 -7.90 2.20
N LEU A 43 4.97 -8.92 1.61
CA LEU A 43 4.22 -8.81 0.36
C LEU A 43 2.98 -7.92 0.51
N PHE A 44 2.28 -8.04 1.64
CA PHE A 44 1.16 -7.18 2.01
C PHE A 44 1.60 -5.71 2.13
N TYR A 45 2.65 -5.43 2.89
CA TYR A 45 3.15 -4.07 3.08
C TYR A 45 3.70 -3.47 1.79
N MET A 46 4.36 -4.29 0.95
CA MET A 46 4.84 -3.89 -0.37
C MET A 46 3.68 -3.41 -1.24
N ALA A 47 2.58 -4.16 -1.33
CA ALA A 47 1.42 -3.78 -2.13
C ALA A 47 0.79 -2.47 -1.64
N ALA A 48 0.56 -2.34 -0.33
CA ALA A 48 0.00 -1.14 0.28
C ALA A 48 0.89 0.09 0.05
N ALA A 49 2.20 -0.05 0.31
CA ALA A 49 3.14 1.04 0.19
C ALA A 49 3.40 1.46 -1.26
N GLN A 50 3.28 0.57 -2.25
CA GLN A 50 3.39 0.95 -3.67
C GLN A 50 2.35 1.99 -4.09
N TRP A 51 1.09 1.77 -3.70
CA TRP A 51 0.01 2.68 -4.06
C TRP A 51 0.01 3.96 -3.25
N TRP A 52 0.46 3.90 -2.01
CA TRP A 52 0.70 5.10 -1.22
C TRP A 52 1.86 5.93 -1.79
N ASN A 53 2.98 5.28 -2.13
CA ASN A 53 4.16 5.92 -2.72
C ASN A 53 3.81 6.57 -4.07
N PHE A 54 3.07 5.87 -4.93
CA PHE A 54 2.61 6.42 -6.21
C PHE A 54 1.77 7.69 -5.99
N MET A 55 0.80 7.62 -5.09
CA MET A 55 -0.06 8.77 -4.75
C MET A 55 0.71 9.96 -4.18
N SER A 56 1.62 9.71 -3.23
CA SER A 56 2.36 10.79 -2.56
C SER A 56 3.35 11.48 -3.49
N PHE A 57 4.21 10.69 -4.16
CA PHE A 57 5.34 11.25 -4.91
C PHE A 57 5.01 11.60 -6.36
N HIS A 58 3.96 11.03 -6.96
CA HIS A 58 3.60 11.35 -8.34
C HIS A 58 2.43 12.31 -8.40
N ALA A 59 1.37 12.12 -7.61
CA ALA A 59 0.20 13.00 -7.63
C ALA A 59 0.35 14.25 -6.74
N GLY A 60 1.43 14.31 -5.94
CA GLY A 60 1.67 15.37 -4.96
C GLY A 60 0.67 15.35 -3.79
N MET A 61 0.07 14.19 -3.50
CA MET A 61 -0.99 14.05 -2.49
C MET A 61 -0.49 13.29 -1.26
N VAL A 62 -0.15 14.01 -0.20
CA VAL A 62 0.27 13.39 1.07
C VAL A 62 -0.97 12.98 1.87
N PHE A 63 -1.45 11.76 1.63
CA PHE A 63 -2.59 11.19 2.36
C PHE A 63 -2.09 10.44 3.59
N LEU A 64 -2.40 10.90 4.80
CA LEU A 64 -1.86 10.35 6.04
C LEU A 64 -2.76 9.29 6.69
N ALA A 65 -3.83 8.87 6.01
CA ALA A 65 -4.77 7.88 6.51
C ALA A 65 -4.91 6.57 5.68
N PRO A 66 -3.83 5.96 5.12
CA PRO A 66 -3.95 4.71 4.36
C PRO A 66 -4.58 3.56 5.15
N GLN A 67 -4.39 3.53 6.47
CA GLN A 67 -4.98 2.57 7.40
C GLN A 67 -6.51 2.57 7.34
N MET A 68 -7.14 3.70 7.01
CA MET A 68 -8.59 3.78 6.88
C MET A 68 -9.11 2.78 5.83
N PHE A 69 -8.52 2.78 4.64
CA PHE A 69 -8.91 1.87 3.56
C PHE A 69 -8.53 0.42 3.85
N MET A 70 -7.44 0.20 4.57
CA MET A 70 -7.01 -1.14 4.97
C MET A 70 -7.96 -1.72 6.03
N ALA A 71 -8.34 -0.94 7.03
CA ALA A 71 -9.32 -1.35 8.04
C ALA A 71 -10.69 -1.61 7.41
N ILE A 72 -11.17 -0.72 6.54
CA ILE A 72 -12.42 -0.93 5.77
C ILE A 72 -12.35 -2.26 5.00
N GLY A 73 -11.23 -2.54 4.34
CA GLY A 73 -11.05 -3.80 3.60
C GLY A 73 -11.05 -5.03 4.51
N ALA A 74 -10.40 -4.95 5.66
CA ALA A 74 -10.39 -6.01 6.67
C ALA A 74 -11.80 -6.28 7.23
N TYR A 75 -12.52 -5.23 7.64
CA TYR A 75 -13.91 -5.32 8.12
C TYR A 75 -14.86 -5.84 7.05
N THR A 76 -14.73 -5.36 5.82
CA THR A 76 -15.54 -5.86 4.70
C THR A 76 -15.32 -7.36 4.51
N THR A 77 -14.08 -7.83 4.61
CA THR A 77 -13.74 -9.23 4.42
C THR A 77 -14.34 -10.10 5.53
N ILE A 78 -14.11 -9.75 6.80
CA ILE A 78 -14.61 -10.55 7.92
C ILE A 78 -16.14 -10.56 7.97
N VAL A 79 -16.81 -9.43 7.73
CA VAL A 79 -18.27 -9.34 7.68
C VAL A 79 -18.83 -10.18 6.53
N SER A 80 -18.25 -10.07 5.34
CA SER A 80 -18.68 -10.83 4.16
C SER A 80 -18.57 -12.34 4.38
N MET A 81 -17.47 -12.79 5.00
CA MET A 81 -17.24 -14.20 5.26
C MET A 81 -18.07 -14.73 6.43
N LEU A 82 -18.28 -13.92 7.48
CA LEU A 82 -18.94 -14.37 8.71
C LEU A 82 -20.47 -14.33 8.63
N TYR A 83 -21.05 -13.32 7.98
CA TYR A 83 -22.50 -13.12 7.96
C TYR A 83 -23.16 -13.56 6.66
N TYR A 84 -22.44 -13.49 5.54
CA TYR A 84 -22.97 -13.83 4.22
C TYR A 84 -22.40 -15.14 3.66
N ASP A 85 -21.54 -15.83 4.43
CA ASP A 85 -20.84 -17.06 4.03
C ASP A 85 -20.14 -16.93 2.66
N ILE A 86 -19.72 -15.71 2.29
CA ILE A 86 -19.05 -15.45 1.02
C ILE A 86 -17.63 -16.02 1.10
N PRO A 87 -17.18 -16.82 0.12
CA PRO A 87 -15.82 -17.34 0.12
C PRO A 87 -14.78 -16.22 0.04
N PHE A 88 -13.56 -16.48 0.50
CA PHE A 88 -12.52 -15.45 0.60
C PHE A 88 -12.30 -14.65 -0.70
N TRP A 89 -12.31 -15.30 -1.86
CA TRP A 89 -12.11 -14.59 -3.13
C TRP A 89 -13.20 -13.55 -3.42
N GLY A 90 -14.46 -13.83 -3.05
CA GLY A 90 -15.56 -12.89 -3.18
C GLY A 90 -15.45 -11.76 -2.16
N ALA A 91 -15.12 -12.11 -0.91
CA ALA A 91 -14.89 -11.15 0.16
C ALA A 91 -13.70 -10.20 -0.15
N PHE A 92 -12.64 -10.72 -0.78
CA PHE A 92 -11.49 -9.96 -1.27
C PHE A 92 -11.89 -8.96 -2.36
N LEU A 93 -12.70 -9.37 -3.35
CA LEU A 93 -13.18 -8.43 -4.38
C LEU A 93 -14.09 -7.35 -3.79
N LEU A 94 -14.96 -7.72 -2.85
CA LEU A 94 -15.81 -6.77 -2.13
C LEU A 94 -14.99 -5.78 -1.30
N SER A 95 -13.89 -6.22 -0.67
CA SER A 95 -13.03 -5.33 0.13
C SER A 95 -12.47 -4.17 -0.70
N GLY A 96 -12.00 -4.47 -1.91
CA GLY A 96 -11.57 -3.44 -2.86
C GLY A 96 -12.72 -2.58 -3.35
N GLY A 97 -13.86 -3.19 -3.69
CA GLY A 97 -15.05 -2.49 -4.17
C GLY A 97 -15.61 -1.48 -3.17
N ILE A 98 -15.75 -1.86 -1.90
CA ILE A 98 -16.22 -0.97 -0.84
C ILE A 98 -15.20 0.16 -0.59
N SER A 99 -13.90 -0.14 -0.59
CA SER A 99 -12.87 0.90 -0.48
C SER A 99 -12.92 1.90 -1.64
N VAL A 100 -13.19 1.45 -2.86
CA VAL A 100 -13.41 2.34 -4.03
C VAL A 100 -14.63 3.24 -3.84
N LEU A 101 -15.74 2.70 -3.37
CA LEU A 101 -16.96 3.48 -3.13
C LEU A 101 -16.73 4.56 -2.07
N ILE A 102 -16.09 4.20 -0.96
CA ILE A 102 -15.76 5.15 0.11
C ILE A 102 -14.75 6.19 -0.39
N ALA A 103 -13.74 5.78 -1.15
CA ALA A 103 -12.77 6.71 -1.73
C ALA A 103 -13.41 7.68 -2.72
N ALA A 104 -14.34 7.23 -3.56
CA ALA A 104 -15.06 8.09 -4.49
C ALA A 104 -15.85 9.16 -3.73
N GLY A 105 -16.57 8.79 -2.66
CA GLY A 105 -17.28 9.72 -1.80
C GLY A 105 -16.36 10.72 -1.09
N LEU A 106 -15.27 10.22 -0.48
CA LEU A 106 -14.31 11.05 0.25
C LEU A 106 -13.43 11.92 -0.65
N SER A 107 -13.28 11.55 -1.93
CA SER A 107 -12.49 12.33 -2.88
C SER A 107 -13.03 13.76 -3.03
N VAL A 108 -14.35 13.96 -2.95
CA VAL A 108 -14.97 15.28 -3.12
C VAL A 108 -14.58 16.26 -2.00
N PRO A 109 -14.80 15.96 -0.70
CA PRO A 109 -14.41 16.86 0.37
C PRO A 109 -12.89 16.94 0.55
N LEU A 110 -12.16 15.81 0.43
CA LEU A 110 -10.73 15.80 0.69
C LEU A 110 -9.94 16.50 -0.42
N LEU A 111 -10.18 16.18 -1.69
CA LEU A 111 -9.36 16.73 -2.79
C LEU A 111 -9.65 18.21 -3.11
N ARG A 112 -10.65 18.82 -2.47
CA ARG A 112 -10.85 20.28 -2.46
C ARG A 112 -9.87 21.00 -1.54
N MET A 113 -9.28 20.30 -0.58
CA MET A 113 -8.28 20.85 0.34
C MET A 113 -6.90 20.87 -0.33
N LYS A 114 -6.11 21.92 -0.07
CA LYS A 114 -4.77 22.10 -0.65
C LYS A 114 -3.67 21.85 0.38
N GLY A 115 -2.60 21.18 -0.05
CA GLY A 115 -1.37 20.99 0.74
C GLY A 115 -1.62 20.36 2.10
N MET A 116 -1.19 21.04 3.18
CA MET A 116 -1.30 20.53 4.55
C MET A 116 -2.75 20.30 5.00
N TYR A 117 -3.72 21.06 4.48
CA TYR A 117 -5.12 20.87 4.83
C TYR A 117 -5.65 19.50 4.38
N PHE A 118 -5.19 19.00 3.22
CA PHE A 118 -5.52 17.65 2.76
C PHE A 118 -4.96 16.58 3.71
N ALA A 119 -3.72 16.75 4.15
CA ALA A 119 -3.07 15.84 5.09
C ALA A 119 -3.80 15.80 6.44
N ILE A 120 -4.12 16.96 7.02
CA ILE A 120 -4.88 17.06 8.28
C ILE A 120 -6.29 16.46 8.10
N GLY A 121 -6.99 16.82 7.01
CA GLY A 121 -8.31 16.29 6.68
C GLY A 121 -8.32 14.77 6.55
N SER A 122 -7.26 14.18 6.00
CA SER A 122 -7.14 12.72 5.91
C SER A 122 -7.02 12.04 7.28
N ILE A 123 -6.24 12.61 8.21
CA ILE A 123 -6.13 12.07 9.58
C ILE A 123 -7.50 12.12 10.27
N ILE A 124 -8.20 13.25 10.16
CA ILE A 124 -9.56 13.41 10.72
C ILE A 124 -10.51 12.37 10.11
N ALA A 125 -10.43 12.12 8.80
CA ALA A 125 -11.22 11.07 8.17
C ALA A 125 -10.90 9.70 8.77
N GLY A 126 -9.63 9.33 8.93
CA GLY A 126 -9.23 8.07 9.58
C GLY A 126 -9.81 7.91 10.98
N GLU A 127 -9.72 8.96 11.81
CA GLU A 127 -10.25 8.96 13.18
C GLU A 127 -11.79 8.92 13.21
N LEU A 128 -12.46 9.59 12.26
CA LEU A 128 -13.91 9.52 12.12
C LEU A 128 -14.36 8.08 11.86
N PHE A 129 -13.70 7.37 10.94
CA PHE A 129 -14.02 5.96 10.68
C PHE A 129 -13.71 5.06 11.89
N SER A 130 -12.59 5.29 12.58
CA SER A 130 -12.28 4.61 13.85
C SER A 130 -13.43 4.74 14.85
N LYS A 131 -13.93 5.97 15.05
CA LYS A 131 -15.00 6.24 15.99
C LYS A 131 -16.33 5.63 15.57
N VAL A 132 -16.69 5.71 14.28
CA VAL A 132 -17.90 5.09 13.73
C VAL A 132 -17.87 3.57 13.98
N PHE A 133 -16.77 2.90 13.65
CA PHE A 133 -16.63 1.45 13.85
C PHE A 133 -16.61 1.06 15.33
N SER A 134 -16.13 1.93 16.23
CA SER A 134 -16.14 1.68 17.68
C SER A 134 -17.53 1.60 18.32
N VAL A 135 -18.54 2.19 17.71
CA VAL A 135 -19.93 2.21 18.23
C VAL A 135 -20.86 1.38 17.35
N TRP A 136 -20.35 0.83 16.25
CA TRP A 136 -21.18 0.12 15.29
C TRP A 136 -21.31 -1.36 15.67
N ASP A 137 -22.42 -1.70 16.32
CA ASP A 137 -22.69 -3.06 16.84
C ASP A 137 -22.60 -4.16 15.77
N TYR A 138 -22.98 -3.83 14.54
CA TYR A 138 -22.92 -4.77 13.40
C TYR A 138 -21.51 -5.26 13.08
N VAL A 139 -20.47 -4.47 13.39
CA VAL A 139 -19.06 -4.86 13.19
C VAL A 139 -18.39 -5.23 14.51
N GLY A 140 -19.18 -5.61 15.52
CA GLY A 140 -18.70 -5.95 16.86
C GLY A 140 -18.35 -4.74 17.75
N GLY A 141 -18.58 -3.52 17.26
CA GLY A 141 -18.29 -2.28 17.98
C GLY A 141 -16.83 -2.21 18.46
N GLY A 142 -16.63 -1.65 19.65
CA GLY A 142 -15.30 -1.50 20.25
C GLY A 142 -14.59 -2.82 20.59
N ALA A 143 -15.31 -3.94 20.65
CA ALA A 143 -14.73 -5.27 20.91
C ALA A 143 -14.11 -5.90 19.64
N GLY A 144 -14.45 -5.39 18.45
CA GLY A 144 -13.96 -5.93 17.19
C GLY A 144 -14.58 -7.28 16.80
N MET A 145 -13.94 -7.94 15.84
CA MET A 145 -14.39 -9.20 15.26
C MET A 145 -13.24 -10.20 15.15
N THR A 146 -13.52 -11.46 15.46
CA THR A 146 -12.60 -12.59 15.30
C THR A 146 -13.03 -13.44 14.12
N LEU A 147 -12.09 -13.75 13.23
CA LEU A 147 -12.29 -14.68 12.12
C LEU A 147 -12.12 -16.12 12.65
N PRO A 148 -13.17 -16.95 12.62
CA PRO A 148 -13.06 -18.34 13.06
C PRO A 148 -12.07 -19.13 12.19
N SER A 149 -11.31 -20.04 12.79
CA SER A 149 -10.31 -20.85 12.08
C SER A 149 -10.84 -21.65 10.89
N ARG A 150 -12.14 -22.00 10.89
CA ARG A 150 -12.82 -22.66 9.75
C ARG A 150 -12.89 -21.79 8.49
N LEU A 151 -12.86 -20.47 8.64
CA LEU A 151 -12.90 -19.48 7.56
C LEU A 151 -11.51 -18.94 7.22
N SER A 152 -10.52 -19.17 8.08
CA SER A 152 -9.13 -18.75 7.86
C SER A 152 -8.46 -19.58 6.77
N LEU A 153 -7.69 -18.93 5.91
CA LEU A 153 -6.94 -19.60 4.86
C LEU A 153 -5.71 -20.34 5.42
N PRO A 154 -5.35 -21.50 4.85
CA PRO A 154 -4.05 -22.11 5.10
C PRO A 154 -2.94 -21.15 4.73
N LEU A 155 -1.88 -21.11 5.54
CA LEU A 155 -0.81 -20.13 5.38
C LEU A 155 -0.13 -20.14 3.98
N PRO A 156 0.12 -21.29 3.32
CA PRO A 156 0.63 -21.31 1.94
C PRO A 156 -0.34 -20.66 0.94
N VAL A 157 -1.64 -20.86 1.11
CA VAL A 157 -2.68 -20.26 0.24
C VAL A 157 -2.70 -18.76 0.44
N LEU A 158 -2.62 -18.29 1.69
CA LEU A 158 -2.53 -16.86 2.01
C LEU A 158 -1.28 -16.22 1.40
N TYR A 159 -0.15 -16.92 1.41
CA TYR A 159 1.07 -16.46 0.75
C TYR A 159 0.87 -16.25 -0.75
N TYR A 160 0.22 -17.18 -1.46
CA TYR A 160 -0.06 -17.00 -2.89
C TYR A 160 -1.00 -15.82 -3.16
N TRP A 161 -1.98 -15.56 -2.29
CA TRP A 161 -2.82 -14.35 -2.38
C TRP A 161 -2.00 -13.07 -2.16
N ALA A 162 -1.14 -13.03 -1.15
CA ALA A 162 -0.25 -11.90 -0.88
C ALA A 162 0.72 -11.64 -2.04
N LEU A 163 1.32 -12.70 -2.58
CA LEU A 163 2.20 -12.64 -3.73
C LEU A 163 1.46 -12.12 -4.97
N SER A 164 0.27 -12.64 -5.23
CA SER A 164 -0.57 -12.20 -6.34
C SER A 164 -0.92 -10.72 -6.21
N LEU A 165 -1.32 -10.26 -5.02
CA LEU A 165 -1.62 -8.85 -4.78
C LEU A 165 -0.38 -7.97 -4.99
N ALA A 166 0.78 -8.35 -4.46
CA ALA A 166 2.02 -7.59 -4.63
C ALA A 166 2.44 -7.49 -6.11
N LEU A 167 2.32 -8.58 -6.87
CA LEU A 167 2.61 -8.60 -8.31
C LEU A 167 1.62 -7.76 -9.11
N ILE A 168 0.31 -7.94 -8.88
CA ILE A 168 -0.74 -7.18 -9.56
C ILE A 168 -0.60 -5.68 -9.23
N SER A 169 -0.32 -5.34 -7.97
CA SER A 169 -0.03 -3.97 -7.53
C SER A 169 1.16 -3.38 -8.30
N THR A 170 2.28 -4.10 -8.37
CA THR A 170 3.48 -3.64 -9.08
C THR A 170 3.20 -3.41 -10.57
N ILE A 171 2.53 -4.37 -11.21
CA ILE A 171 2.17 -4.31 -12.63
C ILE A 171 1.20 -3.14 -12.88
N ALA A 172 0.20 -2.97 -12.03
CA ALA A 172 -0.79 -1.92 -12.16
C ALA A 172 -0.15 -0.54 -11.97
N VAL A 173 0.73 -0.35 -10.98
CA VAL A 173 1.51 0.90 -10.85
C VAL A 173 2.36 1.15 -12.09
N TYR A 174 3.02 0.14 -12.64
CA TYR A 174 3.81 0.27 -13.87
C TYR A 174 2.96 0.71 -15.07
N ILE A 175 1.78 0.09 -15.25
CA ILE A 175 0.85 0.44 -16.33
C ILE A 175 0.35 1.88 -16.15
N VAL A 176 -0.09 2.25 -14.94
CA VAL A 176 -0.59 3.59 -14.65
C VAL A 176 0.52 4.62 -14.86
N TYR A 177 1.73 4.36 -14.39
CA TYR A 177 2.90 5.22 -14.57
C TYR A 177 3.19 5.52 -16.05
N ARG A 178 3.06 4.51 -16.92
CA ARG A 178 3.27 4.64 -18.38
C ARG A 178 2.07 5.19 -19.15
N SER A 179 0.89 5.23 -18.53
CA SER A 179 -0.33 5.72 -19.15
C SER A 179 -0.42 7.25 -19.16
N LYS A 180 -1.40 7.79 -19.89
CA LYS A 180 -1.76 9.22 -19.88
C LYS A 180 -2.05 9.73 -18.46
N ILE A 181 -2.65 8.89 -17.61
CA ILE A 181 -2.93 9.20 -16.20
C ILE A 181 -1.62 9.45 -15.46
N GLY A 182 -0.63 8.57 -15.61
CA GLY A 182 0.67 8.73 -14.96
C GLY A 182 1.44 9.96 -15.42
N TYR A 183 1.37 10.31 -16.70
CA TYR A 183 1.96 11.57 -17.21
C TYR A 183 1.28 12.81 -16.62
N ALA A 184 -0.06 12.83 -16.60
CA ALA A 184 -0.82 13.92 -16.01
C ALA A 184 -0.54 14.07 -14.51
N LEU A 185 -0.52 12.96 -13.77
CA LEU A 185 -0.20 12.95 -12.34
C LEU A 185 1.19 13.51 -12.08
N ARG A 186 2.23 13.04 -12.79
CA ARG A 186 3.58 13.59 -12.63
C ARG A 186 3.68 15.07 -12.94
N ALA A 187 2.95 15.57 -13.94
CA ALA A 187 2.88 17.00 -14.23
C ALA A 187 2.26 17.76 -13.05
N ILE A 188 1.12 17.27 -12.52
CA ILE A 188 0.44 17.83 -11.33
C ILE A 188 1.37 17.82 -10.10
N GLY A 189 2.11 16.74 -9.87
CA GLY A 189 3.02 16.62 -8.73
C GLY A 189 4.28 17.50 -8.84
N SER A 190 4.64 17.91 -10.06
CA SER A 190 5.78 18.81 -10.29
C SER A 190 5.39 20.27 -10.09
N ASP A 191 4.32 20.71 -10.76
CA ASP A 191 3.74 22.04 -10.61
C ASP A 191 2.24 22.00 -10.97
N GLU A 192 1.40 22.13 -9.94
CA GLU A 192 -0.06 22.09 -10.09
C GLU A 192 -0.59 23.27 -10.91
N LEU A 193 0.01 24.46 -10.78
CA LEU A 193 -0.44 25.66 -11.49
C LEU A 193 -0.11 25.52 -12.97
N ALA A 194 1.14 25.15 -13.30
CA ALA A 194 1.54 24.92 -14.68
C ALA A 194 0.72 23.80 -15.33
N ALA A 195 0.47 22.69 -14.64
CA ALA A 195 -0.37 21.60 -15.15
C ALA A 195 -1.79 22.07 -15.50
N THR A 196 -2.36 22.95 -14.67
CA THR A 196 -3.69 23.52 -14.89
C THR A 196 -3.70 24.47 -16.10
N GLU A 197 -2.65 25.26 -16.30
CA GLU A 197 -2.48 26.13 -17.48
C GLU A 197 -2.39 25.33 -18.79
N PHE A 198 -1.79 24.13 -18.74
CA PHE A 198 -1.80 23.18 -19.87
C PHE A 198 -3.12 22.42 -20.05
N GLY A 199 -4.18 22.78 -19.31
CA GLY A 199 -5.52 22.20 -19.45
C GLY A 199 -5.71 20.84 -18.76
N ILE A 200 -4.80 20.44 -17.86
CA ILE A 200 -4.94 19.18 -17.12
C ILE A 200 -5.97 19.37 -16.00
N ASN A 201 -7.02 18.56 -16.00
CA ASN A 201 -8.00 18.55 -14.91
C ASN A 201 -7.42 17.86 -13.67
N VAL A 202 -6.84 18.67 -12.76
CA VAL A 202 -6.19 18.21 -11.52
C VAL A 202 -7.11 17.33 -10.69
N PHE A 203 -8.38 17.74 -10.51
CA PHE A 203 -9.34 17.02 -9.68
C PHE A 203 -9.60 15.62 -10.23
N THR A 204 -9.89 15.48 -11.52
CA THR A 204 -10.19 14.17 -12.13
C THR A 204 -9.02 13.19 -11.99
N PHE A 205 -7.80 13.62 -12.31
CA PHE A 205 -6.63 12.74 -12.23
C PHE A 205 -6.29 12.38 -10.78
N ARG A 206 -6.38 13.32 -9.84
CA ARG A 206 -6.20 13.05 -8.40
C ARG A 206 -7.26 12.09 -7.86
N THR A 207 -8.54 12.25 -8.25
CA THR A 207 -9.62 11.33 -7.87
C THR A 207 -9.34 9.92 -8.37
N LEU A 208 -8.92 9.76 -9.64
CA LEU A 208 -8.55 8.45 -10.18
C LEU A 208 -7.39 7.82 -9.42
N CYS A 209 -6.34 8.58 -9.11
CA CYS A 209 -5.23 8.10 -8.31
C CYS A 209 -5.68 7.67 -6.92
N PHE A 210 -6.51 8.48 -6.27
CA PHE A 210 -7.02 8.21 -4.92
C PHE A 210 -7.87 6.94 -4.85
N ILE A 211 -8.77 6.76 -5.83
CA ILE A 211 -9.62 5.57 -5.94
C ILE A 211 -8.77 4.31 -6.18
N LEU A 212 -7.80 4.37 -7.10
CA LEU A 212 -6.90 3.25 -7.37
C LEU A 212 -6.07 2.90 -6.14
N SER A 213 -5.55 3.89 -5.41
CA SER A 213 -4.81 3.62 -4.18
C SER A 213 -5.70 3.00 -3.11
N ALA A 214 -6.94 3.47 -2.94
CA ALA A 214 -7.89 2.90 -2.00
C ALA A 214 -8.27 1.45 -2.32
N LEU A 215 -8.39 1.09 -3.61
CA LEU A 215 -8.64 -0.28 -4.07
C LEU A 215 -7.58 -1.25 -3.53
N PHE A 216 -6.31 -0.94 -3.75
CA PHE A 216 -5.20 -1.82 -3.35
C PHE A 216 -4.92 -1.78 -1.85
N LEU A 217 -5.17 -0.67 -1.18
CA LEU A 217 -5.17 -0.61 0.30
C LEU A 217 -6.28 -1.49 0.89
N GLY A 218 -7.48 -1.48 0.31
CA GLY A 218 -8.60 -2.35 0.70
C GLY A 218 -8.31 -3.83 0.50
N PHE A 219 -7.68 -4.20 -0.63
CA PHE A 219 -7.20 -5.58 -0.85
C PHE A 219 -6.14 -5.99 0.17
N SER A 220 -5.22 -5.07 0.49
CA SER A 220 -4.19 -5.33 1.51
C SER A 220 -4.83 -5.61 2.87
N GLY A 221 -5.85 -4.85 3.25
CA GLY A 221 -6.65 -5.10 4.46
C GLY A 221 -7.29 -6.49 4.53
N SER A 222 -7.80 -6.99 3.39
CA SER A 222 -8.39 -8.33 3.29
C SER A 222 -7.38 -9.45 3.58
N ILE A 223 -6.14 -9.30 3.10
CA ILE A 223 -5.06 -10.24 3.38
C ILE A 223 -4.64 -10.15 4.84
N TYR A 224 -4.60 -8.94 5.41
CA TYR A 224 -4.22 -8.75 6.80
C TYR A 224 -5.16 -9.45 7.78
N ILE A 225 -6.49 -9.37 7.57
CA ILE A 225 -7.42 -10.05 8.49
C ILE A 225 -7.32 -11.57 8.43
N GLN A 226 -6.93 -12.14 7.29
CA GLN A 226 -6.62 -13.56 7.19
C GLN A 226 -5.31 -13.93 7.93
N TYR A 227 -4.36 -12.99 7.98
CA TYR A 227 -3.11 -13.15 8.72
C TYR A 227 -3.31 -13.08 10.24
N THR A 228 -4.04 -12.09 10.75
CA THR A 228 -4.24 -11.91 12.21
C THR A 228 -5.42 -12.67 12.78
N SER A 229 -6.42 -13.00 11.94
CA SER A 229 -7.71 -13.59 12.34
C SER A 229 -8.50 -12.78 13.39
N TYR A 230 -8.13 -11.51 13.61
CA TYR A 230 -8.82 -10.62 14.53
C TYR A 230 -8.57 -9.16 14.14
N ILE A 231 -9.58 -8.31 14.32
CA ILE A 231 -9.47 -6.86 14.18
C ILE A 231 -10.45 -6.16 15.11
N ASP A 232 -9.97 -5.13 15.80
CA ASP A 232 -10.78 -4.13 16.50
C ASP A 232 -10.54 -2.73 15.94
N PRO A 233 -11.42 -1.75 16.23
CA PRO A 233 -11.33 -0.41 15.64
C PRO A 233 -10.05 0.33 16.03
N PHE A 234 -9.54 0.12 17.26
CA PHE A 234 -8.35 0.82 17.76
C PHE A 234 -7.07 0.32 17.08
N VAL A 235 -6.98 -0.99 16.82
CA VAL A 235 -5.85 -1.58 16.09
C VAL A 235 -5.98 -1.35 14.59
N GLY A 236 -7.17 -1.54 14.03
CA GLY A 236 -7.43 -1.46 12.59
C GLY A 236 -7.22 -0.06 12.01
N PHE A 237 -7.76 0.97 12.68
CA PHE A 237 -7.66 2.37 12.23
C PHE A 237 -6.46 3.11 12.85
N SER A 238 -5.52 2.40 13.47
CA SER A 238 -4.37 2.98 14.14
C SER A 238 -3.46 3.75 13.18
N VAL A 239 -3.09 4.98 13.56
CA VAL A 239 -2.12 5.82 12.84
C VAL A 239 -0.75 5.14 12.71
N LEU A 240 -0.44 4.14 13.55
CA LEU A 240 0.80 3.38 13.46
C LEU A 240 0.99 2.71 12.10
N TRP A 241 -0.10 2.29 11.45
CA TRP A 241 -0.08 1.75 10.09
C TRP A 241 0.36 2.78 9.07
N SER A 242 -0.12 4.02 9.18
CA SER A 242 0.35 5.14 8.35
C SER A 242 1.84 5.33 8.50
N ILE A 243 2.32 5.37 9.75
CA ILE A 243 3.75 5.58 10.04
C ILE A 243 4.57 4.47 9.38
N THR A 244 4.15 3.22 9.47
CA THR A 244 4.85 2.09 8.84
C THR A 244 4.83 2.20 7.31
N ILE A 245 3.69 2.52 6.67
CA ILE A 245 3.58 2.66 5.21
C ILE A 245 4.41 3.83 4.68
N ILE A 246 4.40 4.95 5.41
CA ILE A 246 5.22 6.13 5.13
C ILE A 246 6.70 5.75 5.25
N PHE A 247 7.10 5.11 6.36
CA PHE A 247 8.48 4.64 6.57
C PHE A 247 8.95 3.76 5.41
N ILE A 248 8.17 2.73 5.05
CA ILE A 248 8.48 1.83 3.93
C ILE A 248 8.71 2.63 2.64
N SER A 249 7.86 3.61 2.38
CA SER A 249 7.91 4.41 1.16
C SER A 249 9.12 5.35 1.11
N PHE A 250 9.49 5.96 2.24
CA PHE A 250 10.64 6.86 2.35
C PHE A 250 11.99 6.12 2.34
N VAL A 251 12.09 5.00 3.07
CA VAL A 251 13.29 4.14 3.08
C VAL A 251 13.58 3.62 1.68
N GLY A 252 12.53 3.19 0.97
CA GLY A 252 12.62 2.61 -0.35
C GLY A 252 13.13 3.52 -1.48
N ALA A 253 13.03 4.84 -1.33
CA ALA A 253 13.22 5.92 -2.32
C ALA A 253 11.94 6.59 -2.84
N HIS A 254 12.10 7.90 -3.06
CA HIS A 254 11.08 8.86 -3.45
C HIS A 254 10.55 8.53 -4.85
N GLY A 255 9.30 8.06 -4.94
CA GLY A 255 8.60 7.85 -6.20
C GLY A 255 9.05 6.65 -7.04
N ARG A 256 9.77 5.68 -6.45
CA ARG A 256 10.32 4.54 -7.21
C ARG A 256 9.59 3.24 -6.94
N ILE A 257 9.47 2.40 -7.96
CA ILE A 257 8.75 1.12 -7.87
C ILE A 257 9.49 0.12 -6.95
N PHE A 258 10.82 0.16 -6.95
CA PHE A 258 11.65 -0.70 -6.11
C PHE A 258 11.63 -0.33 -4.63
N GLY A 259 11.19 0.88 -4.31
CA GLY A 259 11.30 1.36 -2.94
C GLY A 259 10.45 0.60 -1.94
N PRO A 260 9.15 0.45 -2.17
CA PRO A 260 8.28 -0.37 -1.32
C PRO A 260 8.76 -1.81 -1.10
N ILE A 261 9.53 -2.38 -2.04
CA ILE A 261 10.11 -3.73 -1.90
C ILE A 261 11.17 -3.74 -0.80
N LEU A 262 12.14 -2.83 -0.87
CA LEU A 262 13.20 -2.75 0.13
C LEU A 262 12.67 -2.26 1.48
N GLY A 263 11.81 -1.25 1.46
CA GLY A 263 11.24 -0.69 2.68
C GLY A 263 10.40 -1.71 3.46
N SER A 264 9.61 -2.55 2.77
CA SER A 264 8.80 -3.58 3.43
C SER A 264 9.68 -4.67 4.05
N ILE A 265 10.73 -5.13 3.36
CA ILE A 265 11.71 -6.07 3.92
C ILE A 265 12.34 -5.47 5.18
N ILE A 266 12.86 -4.24 5.10
CA ILE A 266 13.50 -3.58 6.24
C ILE A 266 12.52 -3.38 7.39
N SER A 267 11.28 -2.96 7.10
CA SER A 267 10.27 -2.70 8.11
C SER A 267 9.85 -3.97 8.85
N VAL A 268 9.63 -5.07 8.12
CA VAL A 268 9.26 -6.35 8.73
C VAL A 268 10.42 -6.91 9.55
N GLN A 269 11.64 -6.91 9.00
CA GLN A 269 12.80 -7.39 9.77
C GLN A 269 13.07 -6.53 11.01
N LEU A 270 12.96 -5.20 10.90
CA LEU A 270 13.04 -4.31 12.03
C LEU A 270 12.00 -4.69 13.10
N THR A 271 10.75 -4.90 12.69
CA THR A 271 9.68 -5.33 13.59
C THR A 271 10.00 -6.65 14.26
N SER A 272 10.52 -7.64 13.50
CA SER A 272 10.94 -8.95 14.02
C SER A 272 12.09 -8.86 15.02
N PHE A 273 13.03 -7.93 14.87
CA PHE A 273 14.11 -7.74 15.85
C PHE A 273 13.66 -6.98 17.10
N THR A 274 12.64 -6.15 16.98
CA THR A 274 12.12 -5.33 18.09
C THR A 274 10.90 -5.94 18.75
N THR A 275 10.44 -7.12 18.31
CA THR A 275 9.37 -7.86 18.97
C THR A 275 9.75 -8.11 20.43
N GLY A 276 8.94 -7.60 21.35
CA GLY A 276 9.20 -7.66 22.79
C GLY A 276 9.28 -6.28 23.47
N PHE A 277 9.53 -5.21 22.70
CA PHE A 277 9.57 -3.84 23.21
C PHE A 277 8.41 -3.02 22.64
N ALA A 278 7.42 -2.72 23.48
CA ALA A 278 6.25 -1.93 23.08
C ALA A 278 6.67 -0.54 22.57
N GLY A 279 6.23 -0.18 21.35
CA GLY A 279 6.48 1.13 20.75
C GLY A 279 7.87 1.35 20.16
N LEU A 280 8.84 0.47 20.41
CA LEU A 280 10.22 0.65 19.96
C LEU A 280 10.32 0.65 18.41
N THR A 281 9.58 -0.23 17.75
CA THR A 281 9.51 -0.29 16.28
C THR A 281 9.07 1.05 15.69
N GLN A 282 7.97 1.61 16.20
CA GLN A 282 7.38 2.84 15.70
C GLN A 282 8.26 4.04 16.00
N LEU A 283 8.91 4.05 17.16
CA LEU A 283 9.90 5.07 17.53
C LEU A 283 11.09 5.05 16.55
N ILE A 284 11.66 3.88 16.27
CA ILE A 284 12.77 3.75 15.32
C ILE A 284 12.33 4.15 13.91
N GLN A 285 11.15 3.72 13.46
CA GLN A 285 10.58 4.11 12.16
C GLN A 285 10.40 5.62 12.06
N GLY A 286 9.86 6.27 13.11
CA GLY A 286 9.67 7.72 13.16
C GLY A 286 10.98 8.51 13.11
N ILE A 287 11.97 8.13 13.94
CA ILE A 287 13.30 8.76 13.92
C ILE A 287 13.97 8.56 12.56
N ALA A 288 13.89 7.36 11.99
CA ALA A 288 14.46 7.08 10.68
C ALA A 288 13.80 7.89 9.57
N ILE A 289 12.48 8.12 9.60
CA ILE A 289 11.80 9.04 8.68
C ILE A 289 12.42 10.44 8.77
N LEU A 290 12.58 10.99 9.99
CA LEU A 290 13.19 12.32 10.18
C LEU A 290 14.61 12.37 9.58
N ILE A 291 15.44 11.39 9.91
CA ILE A 291 16.81 11.27 9.37
C ILE A 291 16.79 11.25 7.84
N ILE A 292 15.92 10.44 7.24
CA ILE A 292 15.83 10.31 5.78
C ILE A 292 15.40 11.63 5.13
N ILE A 293 14.40 12.30 5.69
CA ILE A 293 13.91 13.59 5.16
C ILE A 293 15.02 14.65 5.20
N PHE A 294 15.84 14.71 6.26
CA PHE A 294 16.89 15.71 6.39
C PHE A 294 18.18 15.38 5.62
N LEU A 295 18.60 14.11 5.60
CA LEU A 295 19.91 13.70 5.07
C LEU A 295 19.84 13.08 3.67
N PHE A 296 18.68 12.56 3.26
CA PHE A 296 18.51 11.82 2.01
C PHE A 296 17.21 12.25 1.29
N PRO A 297 17.14 13.46 0.70
CA PRO A 297 15.94 13.97 0.02
C PRO A 297 15.53 13.15 -1.23
N ASP A 298 16.41 12.27 -1.76
CA ASP A 298 16.06 11.28 -2.79
C ASP A 298 15.70 9.89 -2.22
N GLY A 299 15.83 9.70 -0.91
CA GLY A 299 15.65 8.45 -0.17
C GLY A 299 16.85 7.51 -0.26
N VAL A 300 16.84 6.42 0.51
CA VAL A 300 18.02 5.55 0.70
C VAL A 300 18.44 4.88 -0.61
N TRP A 301 17.51 4.29 -1.35
CA TRP A 301 17.81 3.69 -2.65
C TRP A 301 18.20 4.74 -3.72
N GLY A 302 17.70 5.97 -3.58
CA GLY A 302 18.11 7.15 -4.34
C GLY A 302 19.61 7.39 -4.28
N TRP A 303 20.11 7.44 -3.05
CA TRP A 303 21.52 7.62 -2.75
C TRP A 303 22.38 6.43 -3.18
N VAL A 304 21.96 5.19 -2.88
CA VAL A 304 22.68 3.97 -3.25
C VAL A 304 22.86 3.86 -4.76
N SER A 305 21.80 4.13 -5.54
CA SER A 305 21.89 4.05 -7.00
C SER A 305 22.79 5.13 -7.61
N LYS A 306 22.81 6.36 -7.06
CA LYS A 306 23.72 7.42 -7.50
C LYS A 306 25.18 7.00 -7.27
N LYS A 307 25.47 6.37 -6.12
CA LYS A 307 26.81 5.91 -5.76
C LYS A 307 27.29 4.71 -6.61
N LEU A 308 26.38 3.81 -6.97
CA LEU A 308 26.69 2.61 -7.77
C LEU A 308 26.61 2.82 -9.30
N LYS A 309 26.28 4.03 -9.78
CA LYS A 309 26.07 4.34 -11.22
C LYS A 309 25.13 3.38 -11.95
N ILE A 310 24.22 2.72 -11.23
CA ILE A 310 23.21 1.85 -11.84
C ILE A 310 22.16 2.77 -12.47
N PRO A 311 21.78 2.57 -13.76
CA PRO A 311 20.66 3.29 -14.33
C PRO A 311 19.42 2.88 -13.56
N VAL A 312 18.91 3.80 -12.73
CA VAL A 312 17.80 3.50 -11.85
C VAL A 312 16.55 3.32 -12.70
N PRO A 313 15.96 2.12 -12.74
CA PRO A 313 14.67 1.96 -13.37
C PRO A 313 13.64 2.51 -12.40
N PHE A 314 12.93 3.56 -12.83
CA PHE A 314 11.68 4.07 -12.26
C PHE A 314 11.68 4.20 -10.73
#